data_AF-A0A1I0JLC1-F1
#
_entry.id   AF-A0A1I0JLC1-F1
#
_cell.length_a   1.000
_cell.length_b   1.000
_cell.length_c   1.000
_cell.angle_alpha   90.00
_cell.angle_beta   90.00
_cell.angle_gamma   90.00
#
_symmetry.space_group_name_H-M   'P 1'
#
loop_
_entity.id
_entity.type
_entity.pdbx_description
1 polymer ?
#
loop_
_entity_poly.entity_id
_entity_poly.type
_entity_poly.pdbx_seq_one_letter_code
_entity_poly.pdbx_strand_id
1 'polypeptide(L)' 'MKDGFSLRWTPVHGPMRKFVFEPQLEGEYAWARIEFELCESQWREVGIEYLEELSVVSDDRNETTPSHAQPHLNGGDTHE' A
#
# COMPACT_ATOMS: atom_id res chain seq x y z
N MET A 1 9.23 16.93 7.64
CA MET A 1 9.56 15.75 6.82
C MET A 1 8.71 14.61 7.31
N LYS A 2 8.06 13.85 6.42
CA LYS A 2 7.58 12.53 6.80
C LYS A 2 8.82 11.61 6.78
N ASP A 3 8.92 10.69 7.72
CA ASP A 3 10.02 9.73 7.72
C ASP A 3 9.64 8.54 6.83
N GLY A 4 10.58 8.07 6.01
CA GLY A 4 10.39 6.86 5.23
C GLY A 4 10.34 5.61 6.12
N PHE A 5 9.73 4.54 5.62
CA PHE A 5 9.68 3.25 6.31
C PHE A 5 9.82 2.08 5.34
N SER A 6 10.07 0.88 5.87
CA SER A 6 10.20 -0.33 5.05
C SER A 6 9.45 -1.53 5.61
N LEU A 7 8.87 -2.33 4.74
CA LEU A 7 8.28 -3.63 5.04
C LEU A 7 9.20 -4.72 4.48
N ARG A 8 9.53 -5.74 5.28
CA ARG A 8 10.40 -6.85 4.88
C ARG A 8 9.68 -8.17 5.06
N TRP A 9 9.81 -9.05 4.08
CA TRP A 9 9.21 -10.39 4.14
C TRP A 9 10.02 -11.37 3.29
N THR A 10 9.81 -12.66 3.54
CA THR A 10 10.30 -13.73 2.65
C THR A 10 9.09 -14.39 2.01
N PRO A 11 8.91 -14.30 0.68
CA PRO A 11 7.82 -15.00 -0.01
C PRO A 11 7.99 -16.52 0.14
N VAL A 12 6.88 -17.26 0.07
CA VAL A 12 6.88 -18.74 0.16
C VAL A 12 7.81 -19.38 -0.88
N HIS A 13 7.88 -18.74 -2.06
CA HIS A 13 8.79 -19.11 -3.13
C HIS A 13 9.60 -17.88 -3.55
N GLY A 14 10.91 -18.02 -3.56
CA GLY A 14 11.82 -16.99 -4.02
C GLY A 14 12.63 -16.30 -2.92
N PRO A 15 13.43 -15.30 -3.31
CA PRO A 15 14.31 -14.58 -2.41
C PRO A 15 13.56 -13.62 -1.49
N MET A 16 14.20 -13.24 -0.39
CA MET A 16 13.68 -12.24 0.54
C MET A 16 13.45 -10.90 -0.17
N ARG A 17 12.36 -10.22 0.20
CA ARG A 17 11.94 -8.96 -0.41
C ARG A 17 11.71 -7.88 0.64
N LYS A 18 11.80 -6.63 0.18
CA LYS A 18 11.36 -5.48 0.96
C LYS A 18 10.73 -4.41 0.06
N PHE A 19 9.78 -3.68 0.63
CA PHE A 19 9.30 -2.41 0.08
C PHE A 19 9.87 -1.28 0.93
N VAL A 20 10.36 -0.23 0.30
CA VAL A 20 10.74 1.03 0.94
C VAL A 20 9.78 2.10 0.44
N PHE A 21 9.20 2.85 1.37
CA PHE A 21 8.31 3.97 1.08
C PHE A 21 9.04 5.27 1.39
N GLU A 22 9.33 6.03 0.35
CA GLU A 22 10.09 7.28 0.45
C GLU A 22 9.21 8.47 0.11
N PRO A 23 9.09 9.46 1.01
CA PRO A 23 8.36 10.68 0.72
C PRO A 23 9.12 11.49 -0.32
N GLN A 24 8.41 11.98 -1.32
CA GLN A 24 8.97 12.82 -2.37
C GLN A 24 8.92 14.28 -1.93
N LEU A 25 10.04 14.99 -2.10
CA LEU A 25 10.12 16.42 -1.76
C LEU A 25 9.64 17.32 -2.90
N GLU A 26 9.76 16.83 -4.14
CA GLU A 26 9.45 17.55 -5.37
C GLU A 26 8.81 16.54 -6.35
N GLY A 27 7.62 16.86 -6.88
CA GLY A 27 6.93 15.98 -7.83
C GLY A 27 5.41 16.03 -7.71
N GLU A 28 4.74 15.39 -8.68
CA GLU A 28 3.28 15.21 -8.68
C GLU A 28 2.81 14.26 -7.57
N TYR A 29 3.65 13.29 -7.21
CA TYR A 29 3.35 12.25 -6.24
C TYR A 29 3.99 12.54 -4.89
N ALA A 30 3.29 12.24 -3.79
CA ALA A 30 3.82 12.45 -2.45
C ALA A 30 4.77 11.34 -2.00
N TRP A 31 4.72 10.16 -2.63
CA TRP A 31 5.49 8.98 -2.23
C TRP A 31 6.01 8.17 -3.41
N ALA A 32 7.09 7.44 -3.18
CA ALA A 32 7.53 6.34 -4.03
C ALA A 32 7.56 5.05 -3.20
N ARG A 33 6.98 3.96 -3.73
CA ARG A 33 7.16 2.59 -3.25
C ARG A 33 8.22 1.92 -4.11
N ILE A 34 9.35 1.56 -3.51
CA ILE A 34 10.47 0.90 -4.18
C ILE A 34 10.55 -0.54 -3.71
N GLU A 35 10.52 -1.49 -4.63
CA GLU A 35 10.67 -2.92 -4.36
C GLU A 35 12.13 -3.34 -4.48
N PHE A 36 12.60 -4.11 -3.51
CA PHE A 36 13.92 -4.73 -3.55
C PHE A 36 13.86 -6.24 -3.32
N GLU A 37 14.78 -6.92 -3.98
CA GLU A 37 15.06 -8.33 -3.83
C GLU A 37 16.48 -8.55 -3.26
N LEU A 38 16.63 -9.50 -2.34
CA LEU A 38 17.95 -9.89 -1.83
C LEU A 38 18.60 -10.92 -2.76
N CYS A 39 19.60 -10.49 -3.54
CA CYS A 39 20.38 -11.36 -4.43
C CYS A 39 21.80 -11.54 -3.87
N GLU A 40 22.21 -12.79 -3.62
CA GLU A 40 23.53 -13.23 -3.11
C GLU A 40 23.93 -12.67 -1.74
N SER A 41 23.93 -11.35 -1.55
CA SER A 41 24.08 -10.61 -0.29
C SER A 41 23.71 -9.12 -0.44
N GLN A 42 23.12 -8.73 -1.56
CA GLN A 42 22.84 -7.34 -1.90
C GLN A 42 21.36 -7.14 -2.19
N TRP A 43 20.79 -6.04 -1.68
CA TRP A 43 19.47 -5.60 -2.09
C TRP A 43 19.56 -4.95 -3.47
N ARG A 44 18.80 -5.49 -4.42
CA ARG A 44 18.67 -4.94 -5.77
C ARG A 44 17.26 -4.41 -5.95
N GLU A 45 17.15 -3.19 -6.47
CA GLU A 45 15.87 -2.63 -6.87
C GLU A 45 15.30 -3.45 -8.03
N VAL A 46 14.03 -3.82 -7.92
CA VAL A 46 13.33 -4.63 -8.93
C VAL A 46 12.04 -3.96 -9.42
N GLY A 47 11.63 -2.85 -8.80
CA GLY A 47 10.46 -2.08 -9.23
C GLY A 47 10.28 -0.79 -8.45
N ILE A 48 9.60 0.16 -9.08
CA ILE A 48 9.20 1.44 -8.47
C ILE A 48 7.77 1.78 -8.90
N GLU A 49 6.99 2.31 -7.96
CA GLU A 49 5.65 2.85 -8.18
C GLU A 49 5.51 4.17 -7.43
N TYR A 50 4.96 5.19 -8.10
CA TYR A 50 4.69 6.50 -7.51
C TYR A 50 3.25 6.58 -7.01
N LEU A 51 3.05 7.11 -5.81
CA LEU A 51 1.78 7.09 -5.09
C LEU A 51 1.41 8.49 -4.60
N GLU A 52 0.15 8.87 -4.79
CA GLU A 52 -0.40 10.14 -4.27
C GLU A 52 -0.57 10.09 -2.75
N GLU A 53 -1.06 8.97 -2.22
CA GLU A 53 -1.25 8.76 -0.78
C GLU A 53 -0.79 7.37 -0.32
N LEU A 54 -0.60 7.25 1.00
CA LEU A 54 -0.32 5.98 1.65
C LEU A 54 -1.07 5.92 2.99
N SER A 55 -1.82 4.84 3.19
CA SER A 55 -2.53 4.55 4.43
C SER A 55 -2.10 3.20 5.00
N VAL A 56 -1.82 3.18 6.30
CA VAL A 56 -1.55 1.94 7.05
C VAL A 56 -2.73 1.70 7.96
N VAL A 57 -3.48 0.65 7.71
CA VAL A 57 -4.61 0.25 8.55
C VAL A 57 -4.12 -0.86 9.48
N SER A 58 -4.05 -0.58 10.78
CA SER A 58 -3.99 -1.64 11.78
C SER A 58 -5.38 -2.23 11.89
N ASP A 59 -5.52 -3.53 11.60
CA ASP A 59 -6.74 -4.23 11.92
C ASP A 59 -6.72 -4.49 13.44
N ASP A 60 -7.14 -3.50 14.24
CA ASP A 60 -7.38 -3.64 15.69
C ASP A 60 -8.65 -4.49 15.95
N ARG A 61 -8.87 -5.53 15.13
CA ARG A 61 -9.95 -6.50 15.32
C ARG A 61 -9.61 -7.40 16.51
N ASN A 62 -9.87 -6.86 17.69
CA ASN A 62 -10.81 -7.56 18.56
C ASN A 62 -12.16 -7.55 17.81
N GLU A 63 -12.65 -8.71 17.36
CA GLU A 63 -13.90 -8.85 16.61
C GLU A 63 -14.99 -7.85 17.03
N THR A 64 -15.37 -6.94 16.15
CA THR A 64 -16.76 -6.46 16.07
C THR A 64 -17.04 -5.90 14.67
N THR A 65 -17.55 -6.80 13.85
CA THR A 65 -18.51 -6.57 12.74
C THR A 65 -18.07 -5.69 11.56
N PRO A 66 -18.04 -6.23 10.31
CA PRO A 66 -17.80 -5.41 9.13
C PRO A 66 -19.05 -4.58 8.79
N SER A 67 -18.95 -3.24 8.89
CA SER A 67 -19.93 -2.35 8.27
C SER A 67 -19.74 -2.37 6.76
N HIS A 68 -20.54 -3.19 6.10
CA HIS A 68 -20.67 -3.23 4.66
C HIS A 68 -21.22 -1.87 4.18
N ALA A 69 -20.34 -1.00 3.67
CA ALA A 69 -20.77 0.16 2.91
C ALA A 69 -21.28 -0.34 1.54
N GLN A 70 -22.60 -0.48 1.41
CA GLN A 70 -23.24 -0.65 0.12
C GLN A 70 -23.14 0.67 -0.67
N PRO A 71 -22.82 0.64 -1.98
CA PRO A 71 -22.98 1.81 -2.83
C PRO A 71 -24.47 2.06 -3.04
N HIS A 72 -24.93 3.26 -2.70
CA HIS A 72 -26.29 3.71 -2.99
C HIS A 72 -26.49 3.77 -4.52
N LEU A 73 -27.11 2.73 -5.08
CA LEU A 73 -27.72 2.79 -6.40
C LEU A 73 -28.98 3.63 -6.30
N ASN A 74 -28.88 4.91 -6.67
CA ASN A 74 -30.04 5.79 -6.84
C ASN A 74 -30.75 5.41 -8.15
N GLY A 75 -31.82 4.63 -8.05
CA GLY A 75 -32.70 4.30 -9.16
C GLY A 75 -34.09 3.97 -8.65
N GLY A 76 -35.08 4.77 -9.05
CA GLY A 76 -36.49 4.50 -8.74
C GLY A 76 -37.42 5.66 -9.04
N ASP A 77 -37.74 5.84 -10.32
CA ASP A 77 -39.00 6.43 -10.78
C ASP A 77 -40.19 5.58 -10.30
N THR A 78 -41.19 6.18 -9.64
CA THR A 78 -42.64 5.81 -9.71
C THR A 78 -43.43 6.94 -9.04
N HIS A 79 -44.14 7.82 -9.78
CA HIS A 79 -45.53 7.73 -10.26
C HIS A 79 -46.58 7.55 -9.14
N GLU A 80 -47.25 8.66 -8.80
CA GLU A 80 -48.68 8.73 -8.45
C GLU A 80 -49.31 9.88 -9.24
#